data_AF-A0A382PGX0-F1
#
_entry.id   AF-A0A382PGX0-F1
#
_cell.length_a   1.000
_cell.length_b   1.000
_cell.length_c   1.000
_cell.angle_alpha   90.00
_cell.angle_beta   90.00
_cell.angle_gamma   90.00
#
_symmetry.space_group_name_H-M   'P 1'
#
loop_
_entity.id
_entity.type
_entity.pdbx_description
1 polymer ?
#
loop_
_entity_poly.entity_id
_entity_poly.type
_entity_poly.pdbx_seq_one_letter_code
_entity_poly.pdbx_strand_id
1 'polypeptide(L)' 'MLSINLRIEAVEASITSISNTRVLSFNSLLVDFAKDHNAQIIIRGLRAVSDFEYEFQLSGMNKRLNHRIETLFMTP' A
#
# COMPACT_ATOMS: atom_id res chain seq x y z
N MET A 1 0.66 12.98 16.87
CA MET A 1 0.37 11.94 15.85
C MET A 1 0.06 10.63 16.57
N LEU A 2 -0.80 9.78 16.01
CA LEU A 2 -1.15 8.47 16.58
C LEU A 2 0.06 7.51 16.58
N SER A 3 0.20 6.68 17.62
CA SER A 3 1.20 5.60 17.66
C SER A 3 0.90 4.55 16.59
N ILE A 4 1.88 3.69 16.27
CA ILE A 4 1.66 2.60 15.28
C ILE A 4 0.53 1.67 15.73
N ASN A 5 0.48 1.29 17.01
CA ASN A 5 -0.55 0.41 17.55
C ASN A 5 -1.94 1.04 17.43
N LEU A 6 -2.09 2.31 17.83
CA LEU A 6 -3.36 3.03 17.71
C LEU A 6 -3.81 3.18 16.25
N ARG A 7 -2.87 3.31 15.30
CA ARG A 7 -3.21 3.33 13.86
C ARG A 7 -3.69 1.98 13.35
N ILE A 8 -3.09 0.88 13.80
CA ILE A 8 -3.52 -0.47 13.43
C ILE A 8 -4.94 -0.72 13.96
N GLU A 9 -5.16 -0.48 15.25
CA GLU A 9 -6.46 -0.67 15.91
C GLU A 9 -7.58 0.14 15.22
N ALA A 10 -7.30 1.41 14.86
CA ALA A 10 -8.26 2.25 14.15
C ALA A 10 -8.63 1.72 12.76
N VAL A 11 -7.67 1.17 12.01
CA VAL A 11 -7.92 0.58 10.69
C VAL A 11 -8.69 -0.73 10.82
N GLU A 12 -8.29 -1.61 11.74
CA GLU A 12 -8.98 -2.88 11.99
C GLU A 12 -10.46 -2.66 12.34
N ALA A 13 -10.75 -1.71 13.23
CA ALA A 13 -12.12 -1.34 13.59
C ALA A 13 -12.95 -0.84 12.39
N SER A 14 -12.30 -0.19 11.41
CA SER A 14 -12.96 0.42 10.25
C SER A 14 -13.24 -0.57 9.11
N ILE A 15 -12.60 -1.73 9.10
CA ILE A 15 -12.71 -2.72 8.01
C ILE A 15 -13.35 -4.05 8.45
N THR A 16 -13.95 -4.09 9.64
CA THR A 16 -14.55 -5.30 10.24
C THR A 16 -15.59 -6.00 9.36
N SER A 17 -16.26 -5.28 8.47
CA SER A 17 -17.25 -5.83 7.54
C SER A 17 -16.65 -6.44 6.26
N ILE A 18 -15.34 -6.30 6.02
CA ILE A 18 -14.68 -6.75 4.80
C ILE A 18 -13.91 -8.04 5.09
N SER A 19 -14.39 -9.15 4.54
CA SER A 19 -13.69 -10.44 4.61
C SER A 19 -12.38 -10.42 3.81
N ASN A 20 -11.46 -11.33 4.12
CA ASN A 20 -10.15 -11.48 3.46
C ASN A 20 -9.22 -10.26 3.58
N THR A 21 -9.36 -9.47 4.65
CA THR A 21 -8.47 -8.33 4.94
C THR A 21 -7.60 -8.61 6.17
N ARG A 22 -6.40 -8.04 6.19
CA ARG A 22 -5.48 -8.07 7.35
C ARG A 22 -4.78 -6.72 7.44
N VAL A 23 -4.60 -6.21 8.65
CA VAL A 23 -3.83 -4.99 8.91
C VAL A 23 -2.48 -5.39 9.47
N LEU A 24 -1.41 -4.99 8.79
CA LEU A 24 -0.04 -5.34 9.16
C LEU A 24 0.83 -4.08 9.15
N SER A 25 1.80 -4.00 10.06
CA SER A 25 2.86 -3.00 10.01
C SER A 25 4.15 -3.60 9.46
N PHE A 26 5.00 -2.76 8.90
CA PHE A 26 6.28 -3.15 8.34
C PHE A 26 7.31 -2.04 8.53
N ASN A 27 8.59 -2.41 8.53
CA ASN A 27 9.74 -1.51 8.64
C ASN A 27 10.80 -1.76 7.54
N SER A 28 10.42 -2.48 6.48
CA SER A 28 11.24 -2.79 5.30
C SER A 28 10.80 -1.99 4.07
N LEU A 29 11.44 -2.23 2.92
CA LEU A 29 10.95 -1.69 1.65
C LEU A 29 9.58 -2.29 1.31
N LEU A 30 8.68 -1.48 0.76
CA LEU A 30 7.32 -1.91 0.39
C LEU A 30 7.33 -3.12 -0.56
N VAL A 31 8.23 -3.13 -1.53
CA VAL A 31 8.37 -4.23 -2.50
C VAL A 31 8.87 -5.53 -1.87
N ASP A 32 9.67 -5.44 -0.81
CA ASP A 32 10.13 -6.62 -0.07
C ASP A 32 9.01 -7.14 0.82
N PHE A 33 8.32 -6.25 1.53
CA PHE A 33 7.14 -6.62 2.32
C PHE A 33 6.07 -7.30 1.46
N ALA A 34 5.78 -6.76 0.27
CA ALA A 34 4.85 -7.35 -0.67
C ALA A 34 5.33 -8.72 -1.16
N LYS A 35 6.62 -8.86 -1.49
CA LYS A 35 7.23 -10.15 -1.89
C LYS A 35 7.11 -11.20 -0.78
N ASP A 36 7.38 -10.85 0.48
CA ASP A 36 7.31 -11.75 1.63
C ASP A 36 5.88 -12.28 1.87
N HIS A 37 4.88 -11.51 1.42
CA HIS A 37 3.46 -11.89 1.46
C HIS A 37 2.93 -12.49 0.16
N ASN A 38 3.81 -12.78 -0.81
CA ASN A 38 3.46 -13.24 -2.16
C ASN A 38 2.47 -12.31 -2.88
N ALA A 39 2.49 -11.01 -2.57
CA ALA A 39 1.65 -10.03 -3.23
C ALA A 39 2.23 -9.65 -4.60
N GLN A 40 1.37 -9.59 -5.61
CA GLN A 40 1.73 -9.19 -6.98
C GLN A 40 1.27 -7.76 -7.30
N ILE A 41 0.36 -7.20 -6.50
CA ILE A 41 -0.32 -5.93 -6.77
C ILE A 41 -0.25 -5.04 -5.53
N ILE A 42 0.14 -3.78 -5.73
CA ILE A 42 0.00 -2.68 -4.76
C ILE A 42 -1.12 -1.78 -5.26
N ILE A 43 -2.16 -1.55 -4.45
CA ILE A 43 -3.26 -0.64 -4.79
C ILE A 43 -3.00 0.73 -4.16
N ARG A 44 -3.12 1.80 -4.95
CA ARG A 44 -2.96 3.19 -4.51
C ARG A 44 -4.16 4.03 -4.98
N GLY A 45 -4.68 4.88 -4.10
CA GLY A 45 -5.74 5.82 -4.43
C GLY A 45 -5.17 7.15 -4.93
N LEU A 46 -5.72 7.71 -6.00
CA LEU A 46 -5.41 9.05 -6.50
C LEU A 46 -6.63 9.95 -6.37
N ARG A 47 -6.46 11.15 -5.80
CA ARG A 47 -7.58 12.11 -5.62
C ARG A 47 -7.43 13.33 -6.51
N ALA A 48 -6.20 13.82 -6.66
CA ALA A 48 -5.89 15.00 -7.47
C ALA A 48 -4.71 14.73 -8.41
N VAL A 49 -4.57 15.58 -9.43
CA VAL A 49 -3.46 15.52 -10.39
C VAL A 49 -2.10 15.62 -9.69
N SER A 50 -2.02 16.34 -8.57
CA SER A 50 -0.80 16.45 -7.77
C SER A 50 -0.35 15.12 -7.14
N ASP A 51 -1.27 14.21 -6.82
CA ASP A 51 -0.91 12.88 -6.31
C ASP A 51 -0.25 12.03 -7.40
N PHE A 52 -0.64 12.26 -8.66
CA PHE A 52 -0.21 11.45 -9.80
C PHE A 52 1.30 11.52 -10.01
N GLU A 53 1.91 12.71 -10.05
CA GLU A 53 3.34 12.83 -10.32
C GLU A 53 4.19 12.11 -9.27
N TYR A 54 3.86 12.27 -7.99
CA TYR A 54 4.56 11.62 -6.89
C TYR A 54 4.39 10.10 -6.93
N GLU A 55 3.15 9.62 -7.06
CA GLU A 55 2.85 8.19 -7.10
C GLU A 55 3.41 7.51 -8.37
N PHE A 56 3.46 8.22 -9.49
CA PHE A 56 4.06 7.73 -10.73
C PHE A 56 5.57 7.53 -10.58
N GLN A 57 6.28 8.47 -9.95
CA GLN A 57 7.70 8.30 -9.66
C GLN A 57 7.95 7.13 -8.69
N LEU A 58 7.15 7.04 -7.63
CA LEU A 58 7.28 5.99 -6.62
C LEU A 58 7.00 4.59 -7.19
N SER A 59 5.94 4.44 -7.98
CA SER A 59 5.64 3.18 -8.68
C SER A 59 6.72 2.80 -9.68
N GLY A 60 7.27 3.78 -10.42
CA GLY A 60 8.41 3.56 -11.30
C GLY A 60 9.66 3.03 -10.56
N MET A 61 9.94 3.57 -9.37
CA MET A 61 11.04 3.08 -8.53
C MET A 61 10.78 1.66 -8.00
N ASN A 62 9.57 1.39 -7.50
CA ASN A 62 9.19 0.06 -7.03
C ASN A 62 9.32 -1.00 -8.14
N LYS A 63 8.91 -0.66 -9.38
CA LYS A 63 9.05 -1.55 -10.53
C LYS A 63 10.51 -1.86 -10.89
N ARG A 64 11.41 -0.89 -10.71
CA ARG A 64 12.86 -1.11 -10.89
C ARG A 64 13.45 -2.02 -9.81
N LEU A 65 12.97 -1.89 -8.57
CA LEU A 65 13.41 -2.75 -7.46
C LEU A 65 12.89 -4.19 -7.60
N ASN A 66 11.63 -4.36 -8.03
CA ASN A 66 11.04 -5.68 -8.25
C ASN A 66 9.99 -5.64 -9.37
N HIS A 67 10.37 -6.11 -10.55
CA HIS A 67 9.51 -6.13 -11.75
C HIS A 67 8.32 -7.09 -11.68
N ARG A 68 8.23 -7.93 -10.64
CA ARG A 68 7.10 -8.87 -10.45
C ARG A 68 5.94 -8.27 -9.67
N ILE A 69 6.13 -7.06 -9.14
CA ILE A 69 5.10 -6.35 -8.36
C ILE A 69 4.65 -5.15 -9.18
N GLU A 70 3.36 -5.08 -9.47
CA GLU A 70 2.74 -3.99 -10.20
C GLU A 70 1.99 -3.07 -9.26
N THR A 71 1.97 -1.77 -9.57
CA THR A 71 1.15 -0.79 -8.85
C THR A 71 -0.08 -0.45 -9.69
N LEU A 72 -1.27 -0.62 -9.10
CA LEU A 72 -2.55 -0.25 -9.70
C LEU A 72 -3.11 0.99 -9.00
N PHE A 73 -3.48 1.99 -9.80
CA PHE A 73 -4.08 3.23 -9.32
C PHE A 73 -5.60 3.18 -9.45
N MET A 74 -6.30 3.58 -8.40
CA MET A 74 -7.76 3.74 -8.40
C MET A 74 -8.11 5.20 -8.12
N THR A 75 -9.03 5.76 -8.89
CA THR A 75 -9.67 7.04 -8.61
C THR A 75 -11.07 6.80 -8.05
N PRO A 76 -11.64 7.76 -7.30
CA PRO A 76 -13.07 7.79 -7.02
C PRO A 76 -13.93 7.73 -8.29
#